data_AF-A0A8K0S314-F1
#
_entry.id   AF-A0A8K0S314-F1
#
_cell.length_a   1.000
_cell.length_b   1.000
_cell.length_c   1.000
_cell.angle_alpha   90.00
_cell.angle_beta   90.00
_cell.angle_gamma   90.00
#
_symmetry.space_group_name_H-M   'P 1'
#
loop_
_entity.id
_entity.type
_entity.pdbx_description
1 polymer ?
#
loop_
_entity_poly.entity_id
_entity_poly.type
_entity_poly.pdbx_seq_one_letter_code
_entity_poly.pdbx_strand_id
1 'polypeptide(L)'
;MDNIDWFHNLERGYKGKDETLRSCFFAELAALRVFYEGRIGPDEAAFSITRPISESPKLVLGTYDDDVLALVPLWTLYTKALDEWPYSRIQDLIDLGLSISKLPDKIHQGEATDENNEPLTWKDLPYFHMAWSDAHWKFPAYILKEEMDGAAKYQARDVYVRQQKVAARLVAAGLLGWHVADPVLYHARKRENAIPGQMTLNEGDDEEEDEVKRMMSKERDELGPLDFHIVAEGYWMEYVGDRVYLSLVEKELEETRRSESDNQYQPSRPLKSWDYMIDHFQMAATNALDSSTREMAKAAIKRMGRIREEARAV
;
A
#
# COMPACT_ATOMS: atom_id res chain seq x y z
N MET A 1 15.50 -4.57 17.25
CA MET A 1 15.60 -3.25 17.91
C MET A 1 14.89 -3.39 19.24
N ASP A 2 15.52 -3.02 20.36
CA ASP A 2 14.80 -3.02 21.64
C ASP A 2 13.71 -1.95 21.59
N ASN A 3 12.48 -2.32 21.98
CA ASN A 3 11.29 -1.49 21.75
C ASN A 3 11.32 -0.14 22.50
N ILE A 4 12.10 -0.06 23.58
CA ILE A 4 12.36 1.17 24.32
C ILE A 4 13.15 2.16 23.45
N ASP A 5 14.08 1.68 22.62
CA ASP A 5 14.87 2.53 21.74
C ASP A 5 14.03 3.14 20.61
N TRP A 6 12.99 2.44 20.13
CA TRP A 6 12.13 2.94 19.04
C TRP A 6 11.45 4.25 19.39
N PHE A 7 10.73 4.27 20.52
CA PHE A 7 10.03 5.48 20.97
C PHE A 7 11.01 6.61 21.34
N HIS A 8 12.14 6.30 22.01
CA HIS A 8 13.15 7.30 22.34
C HIS A 8 13.82 7.90 21.10
N ASN A 9 14.03 7.11 20.04
CA ASN A 9 14.58 7.62 18.79
C ASN A 9 13.62 8.61 18.11
N LEU A 10 12.31 8.36 18.18
CA LEU A 10 11.30 9.30 17.67
C LEU A 10 11.24 10.58 18.50
N GLU A 11 11.31 10.48 19.82
CA GLU A 11 11.38 11.65 20.72
C GLU A 11 12.60 12.53 20.40
N ARG A 12 13.78 11.93 20.24
CA ARG A 12 15.02 12.66 19.91
C ARG A 12 15.02 13.21 18.48
N GLY A 13 14.33 12.54 17.58
CA GLY A 13 14.26 12.89 16.16
C GLY A 13 13.32 14.06 15.85
N TYR A 14 12.40 14.40 16.77
CA TYR A 14 11.44 15.49 16.55
C TYR A 14 12.14 16.87 16.55
N LYS A 15 12.02 17.59 15.43
CA LYS A 15 12.65 18.91 15.21
C LYS A 15 11.65 20.07 15.11
N GLY A 16 10.36 19.81 15.33
CA GLY A 16 9.33 20.85 15.29
C GLY A 16 9.57 21.91 16.37
N LYS A 17 9.42 23.19 15.98
CA LYS A 17 9.65 24.34 16.85
C LYS A 17 8.37 24.93 17.42
N ASP A 18 7.22 24.65 16.80
CA ASP A 18 5.92 25.10 17.30
C ASP A 18 5.52 24.27 18.54
N GLU A 19 5.16 24.95 19.62
CA GLU A 19 4.89 24.31 20.91
C GLU A 19 3.58 23.51 20.89
N THR A 20 2.58 23.95 20.12
CA THR A 20 1.30 23.26 19.98
C THR A 20 1.50 21.94 19.24
N LEU A 21 2.16 21.97 18.08
CA LEU A 21 2.48 20.77 17.31
C LEU A 21 3.38 19.82 18.10
N ARG A 22 4.36 20.37 18.83
CA ARG A 22 5.23 19.61 19.72
C ARG A 22 4.44 18.90 20.81
N SER A 23 3.52 19.61 21.47
CA SER A 23 2.67 19.05 22.52
C SER A 23 1.76 17.93 21.99
N CYS A 24 1.14 18.13 20.82
CA CYS A 24 0.32 17.10 20.16
C CYS A 24 1.15 15.83 19.89
N PHE A 25 2.30 15.99 19.22
CA PHE A 25 3.18 14.89 18.87
C PHE A 25 3.62 14.05 20.09
N PHE A 26 4.03 14.69 21.19
CA PHE A 26 4.44 13.94 22.38
C PHE A 26 3.28 13.25 23.09
N ALA A 27 2.08 13.83 23.07
CA ALA A 27 0.88 13.19 23.60
C ALA A 27 0.48 11.96 22.77
N GLU A 28 0.47 12.09 21.44
CA GLU A 28 0.24 11.00 20.49
C GLU A 28 1.25 9.86 20.68
N LEU A 29 2.54 10.20 20.77
CA LEU A 29 3.61 9.23 20.95
C LEU A 29 3.52 8.50 22.29
N ALA A 30 3.15 9.21 23.36
CA ALA A 30 2.93 8.61 24.67
C ALA A 30 1.74 7.63 24.64
N ALA A 31 0.62 8.03 24.05
CA ALA A 31 -0.55 7.17 23.90
C ALA A 31 -0.24 5.92 23.06
N LEU A 32 0.48 6.08 21.94
CA LEU A 32 0.93 4.97 21.10
C LEU A 32 1.87 4.02 21.86
N ARG A 33 2.71 4.53 22.77
CA ARG A 33 3.54 3.70 23.64
C ARG A 33 2.71 2.86 24.61
N VAL A 34 1.72 3.47 25.26
CA VAL A 34 0.81 2.74 26.17
C VAL A 34 0.04 1.64 25.42
N PHE A 35 -0.41 1.93 24.20
CA PHE A 35 -1.04 0.97 23.31
C PHE A 35 -0.08 -0.17 22.91
N TYR A 36 1.14 0.17 22.52
CA TYR A 36 2.17 -0.81 22.17
C TYR A 36 2.43 -1.81 23.30
N GLU A 37 2.50 -1.31 24.54
CA GLU A 37 2.70 -2.11 25.75
C GLU A 37 1.47 -2.97 26.14
N GLY A 38 0.36 -2.84 25.41
CA GLY A 38 -0.88 -3.59 25.65
C GLY A 38 -1.64 -3.12 26.89
N ARG A 39 -1.37 -1.90 27.38
CA ARG A 39 -2.02 -1.35 28.57
C ARG A 39 -3.41 -0.76 28.28
N ILE A 40 -3.67 -0.40 27.03
CA ILE A 40 -4.95 0.12 26.54
C ILE A 40 -5.33 -0.58 25.22
N GLY A 41 -6.63 -0.66 24.94
CA GLY A 41 -7.16 -1.25 23.71
C GLY A 41 -7.21 -0.26 22.54
N PRO A 42 -7.58 -0.73 21.32
CA PRO A 42 -7.66 0.12 20.12
C PRO A 42 -8.56 1.35 20.26
N ASP A 43 -9.74 1.22 20.88
CA ASP A 43 -10.69 2.33 21.04
C ASP A 43 -10.14 3.44 21.98
N GLU A 44 -9.56 3.04 23.11
CA GLU A 44 -8.97 3.97 24.08
C GLU A 44 -7.69 4.62 23.53
N ALA A 45 -6.90 3.86 22.78
CA ALA A 45 -5.73 4.37 22.06
C ALA A 45 -6.15 5.36 20.97
N ALA A 46 -7.17 5.05 20.18
CA ALA A 46 -7.70 5.95 19.15
C ALA A 46 -8.10 7.28 19.77
N PHE A 47 -8.92 7.26 20.82
CA PHE A 47 -9.33 8.46 21.54
C PHE A 47 -8.14 9.25 22.09
N SER A 48 -7.18 8.57 22.74
CA SER A 48 -6.03 9.24 23.36
C SER A 48 -5.07 9.84 22.33
N ILE A 49 -4.91 9.21 21.18
CA ILE A 49 -4.02 9.65 20.10
C ILE A 49 -4.61 10.84 19.35
N THR A 50 -5.91 10.86 19.06
CA THR A 50 -6.53 11.90 18.22
C THR A 50 -6.97 13.15 18.99
N ARG A 51 -7.18 13.02 20.30
CA ARG A 51 -7.68 14.10 21.15
C ARG A 51 -6.82 15.37 21.13
N PRO A 52 -5.48 15.32 21.18
CA PRO A 52 -4.65 16.54 21.10
C PRO A 52 -4.93 17.38 19.85
N ILE A 53 -5.15 16.72 18.70
CA ILE A 53 -5.48 17.40 17.43
C ILE A 53 -6.94 17.87 17.43
N SER A 54 -7.86 17.05 17.95
CA SER A 54 -9.29 17.39 17.98
C SER A 54 -9.59 18.59 18.88
N GLU A 55 -8.85 18.73 19.99
CA GLU A 55 -9.04 19.80 20.97
C GLU A 55 -8.14 21.02 20.74
N SER A 56 -7.12 20.94 19.88
CA SER A 56 -6.28 22.10 19.54
C SER A 56 -6.94 22.97 18.48
N PRO A 57 -6.82 24.30 18.57
CA PRO A 57 -7.27 25.18 17.49
C PRO A 57 -6.43 24.94 16.22
N LYS A 58 -6.99 25.27 15.05
CA LYS A 58 -6.24 25.26 13.80
C LYS A 58 -5.14 26.32 13.89
N LEU A 59 -3.91 25.93 13.58
CA LEU A 59 -2.80 26.88 13.52
C LEU A 59 -2.93 27.73 12.26
N VAL A 60 -2.85 29.05 12.37
CA VAL A 60 -2.86 29.96 11.22
C VAL A 60 -1.42 30.43 10.98
N LEU A 61 -0.66 29.64 10.23
CA LEU A 61 0.72 29.96 9.85
C LEU A 61 0.80 30.65 8.48
N GLY A 62 -0.34 30.80 7.80
CA GLY A 62 -0.42 31.48 6.51
C GLY A 62 0.14 30.63 5.37
N THR A 63 0.16 29.30 5.56
CA THR A 63 0.51 28.35 4.52
C THR A 63 -0.75 27.79 3.86
N TYR A 64 -0.59 27.11 2.72
CA TYR A 64 -1.72 26.53 2.00
C TYR A 64 -2.37 25.35 2.75
N ASP A 65 -1.65 24.70 3.67
CA ASP A 65 -2.02 23.41 4.26
C ASP A 65 -1.94 23.43 5.80
N ASP A 66 -2.37 24.54 6.40
CA ASP A 66 -2.38 24.73 7.86
C ASP A 66 -3.18 23.63 8.61
N ASP A 67 -4.18 23.03 7.95
CA ASP A 67 -4.99 21.89 8.45
C ASP A 67 -4.23 20.57 8.55
N VAL A 68 -3.16 20.42 7.76
CA VAL A 68 -2.41 19.17 7.59
C VAL A 68 -1.25 19.08 8.58
N LEU A 69 -0.81 20.23 9.13
CA LEU A 69 0.42 20.34 9.91
C LEU A 69 0.43 19.47 11.17
N ALA A 70 -0.71 19.31 11.85
CA ALA A 70 -0.84 18.43 13.01
C ALA A 70 -1.05 16.96 12.61
N LEU A 71 -1.67 16.70 11.45
CA LEU A 71 -1.95 15.36 10.96
C LEU A 71 -0.71 14.67 10.39
N VAL A 72 0.22 15.42 9.78
CA VAL A 72 1.46 14.84 9.20
C VAL A 72 2.32 14.12 10.24
N PRO A 73 2.64 14.70 11.41
CA PRO A 73 3.35 14.00 12.47
C PRO A 73 2.63 12.73 12.94
N LEU A 74 1.31 12.80 13.16
CA LEU A 74 0.50 11.64 13.54
C LEU A 74 0.58 10.51 12.51
N TRP A 75 0.36 10.82 11.23
CA TRP A 75 0.43 9.81 10.18
C TRP A 75 1.84 9.31 9.94
N THR A 76 2.86 10.16 10.13
CA THR A 76 4.25 9.70 10.12
C THR A 76 4.52 8.69 11.24
N LEU A 77 4.00 8.93 12.45
CA LEU A 77 4.12 7.99 13.57
C LEU A 77 3.43 6.67 13.25
N TYR A 78 2.20 6.74 12.75
CA TYR A 78 1.39 5.56 12.44
C TYR A 78 1.99 4.74 11.29
N THR A 79 2.44 5.38 10.21
CA THR A 79 3.15 4.74 9.09
C THR A 79 4.44 4.07 9.55
N LYS A 80 5.26 4.73 10.38
CA LYS A 80 6.47 4.10 10.93
C LYS A 80 6.16 2.91 11.82
N ALA A 81 5.07 2.96 12.60
CA ALA A 81 4.65 1.80 13.39
C ALA A 81 4.27 0.61 12.49
N LEU A 82 3.54 0.88 11.40
CA LEU A 82 3.19 -0.13 10.40
C LEU A 82 4.44 -0.76 9.73
N ASP A 83 5.46 0.05 9.46
CA ASP A 83 6.71 -0.41 8.86
C ASP A 83 7.59 -1.19 9.82
N GLU A 84 7.75 -0.71 11.05
CA GLU A 84 8.85 -1.14 11.94
C GLU A 84 8.40 -2.08 13.07
N TRP A 85 7.12 -2.08 13.47
CA TRP A 85 6.67 -2.95 14.55
C TRP A 85 6.70 -4.44 14.14
N PRO A 86 6.77 -5.39 15.09
CA PRO A 86 6.69 -6.81 14.76
C PRO A 86 5.43 -7.12 13.94
N TYR A 87 5.55 -7.98 12.91
CA TYR A 87 4.43 -8.25 12.00
C TYR A 87 3.18 -8.80 12.73
N SER A 88 3.37 -9.50 13.84
CA SER A 88 2.29 -9.97 14.72
C SER A 88 1.42 -8.85 15.30
N ARG A 89 1.90 -7.60 15.33
CA ARG A 89 1.21 -6.42 15.85
C ARG A 89 0.49 -5.60 14.78
N ILE A 90 0.59 -5.97 13.50
CA ILE A 90 -0.06 -5.22 12.41
C ILE A 90 -1.58 -5.26 12.51
N GLN A 91 -2.16 -6.35 13.02
CA GLN A 91 -3.62 -6.38 13.24
C GLN A 91 -4.05 -5.35 14.28
N ASP A 92 -3.33 -5.24 15.40
CA ASP A 92 -3.61 -4.23 16.42
C ASP A 92 -3.57 -2.81 15.84
N LEU A 93 -2.61 -2.52 14.95
CA LEU A 93 -2.53 -1.23 14.26
C LEU A 93 -3.71 -1.01 13.31
N ILE A 94 -4.14 -2.03 12.56
CA ILE A 94 -5.34 -1.95 11.72
C ILE A 94 -6.59 -1.67 12.57
N ASP A 95 -6.74 -2.37 13.70
CA ASP A 95 -7.85 -2.17 14.62
C ASP A 95 -7.83 -0.76 15.22
N LEU A 96 -6.64 -0.23 15.53
CA LEU A 96 -6.47 1.16 15.95
C LEU A 96 -6.92 2.14 14.85
N GLY A 97 -6.51 1.94 13.60
CA GLY A 97 -6.93 2.79 12.48
C GLY A 97 -8.44 2.76 12.23
N LEU A 98 -9.06 1.58 12.34
CA LEU A 98 -10.51 1.40 12.29
C LEU A 98 -11.25 2.05 13.46
N SER A 99 -10.60 2.14 14.62
CA SER A 99 -11.17 2.79 15.81
C SER A 99 -11.10 4.30 15.67
N ILE A 100 -9.98 4.83 15.15
CA ILE A 100 -9.83 6.26 14.80
C ILE A 100 -10.90 6.67 13.79
N SER A 101 -11.13 5.89 12.73
CA SER A 101 -12.08 6.24 11.67
C SER A 101 -13.55 6.28 12.09
N LYS A 102 -13.85 5.78 13.30
CA LYS A 102 -15.20 5.78 13.90
C LYS A 102 -15.39 6.86 14.97
N LEU A 103 -14.35 7.60 15.32
CA LEU A 103 -14.48 8.66 16.32
C LEU A 103 -15.44 9.76 15.82
N PRO A 104 -16.32 10.27 16.69
CA PRO A 104 -17.28 11.31 16.32
C PRO A 104 -16.65 12.71 16.28
N ASP A 105 -15.40 12.84 16.74
CA ASP A 105 -14.73 14.12 16.90
C ASP A 105 -14.38 14.76 15.55
N LYS A 106 -14.39 16.10 15.56
CA LYS A 106 -13.93 16.91 14.42
C LYS A 106 -12.46 17.28 14.62
N ILE A 107 -11.77 17.49 13.51
CA ILE A 107 -10.38 17.93 13.54
C ILE A 107 -10.33 19.43 13.85
N HIS A 108 -9.42 19.82 14.74
CA HIS A 108 -9.20 21.20 15.15
C HIS A 108 -10.47 21.91 15.63
N GLN A 109 -11.23 21.31 16.55
CA GLN A 109 -12.53 21.82 17.03
C GLN A 109 -13.58 22.04 15.90
N GLY A 110 -13.35 21.48 14.71
CA GLY A 110 -14.17 21.67 13.52
C GLY A 110 -13.78 22.88 12.66
N GLU A 111 -12.63 23.51 12.92
CA GLU A 111 -12.09 24.61 12.11
C GLU A 111 -11.45 24.14 10.81
N ALA A 112 -10.97 22.89 10.76
CA ALA A 112 -10.45 22.29 9.54
C ALA A 112 -11.61 21.81 8.67
N THR A 113 -11.61 22.16 7.38
CA THR A 113 -12.71 21.87 6.46
C THR A 113 -12.22 21.22 5.17
N ASP A 114 -13.08 20.43 4.53
CA ASP A 114 -12.83 19.88 3.20
C ASP A 114 -13.08 20.92 2.09
N GLU A 115 -12.97 20.48 0.83
CA GLU A 115 -13.20 21.32 -0.37
C GLU A 115 -14.63 21.88 -0.46
N ASN A 116 -15.60 21.28 0.24
CA ASN A 116 -16.99 21.71 0.28
C ASN A 116 -17.29 22.63 1.49
N ASN A 117 -16.27 22.98 2.28
CA ASN A 117 -16.38 23.68 3.56
C ASN A 117 -17.10 22.87 4.66
N GLU A 118 -17.18 21.55 4.52
CA GLU A 118 -17.68 20.69 5.60
C GLU A 118 -16.55 20.40 6.59
N PRO A 119 -16.81 20.38 7.91
CA PRO A 119 -15.78 20.09 8.90
C PRO A 119 -15.15 18.71 8.68
N LEU A 120 -13.81 18.67 8.64
CA LEU A 120 -13.08 17.42 8.59
C LEU A 120 -13.33 16.62 9.88
N THR A 121 -13.54 15.32 9.70
CA THR A 121 -13.71 14.36 10.78
C THR A 121 -12.65 13.27 10.66
N TRP A 122 -12.52 12.42 11.67
CA TRP A 122 -11.63 11.27 11.61
C TRP A 122 -12.09 10.19 10.62
N LYS A 123 -13.31 10.29 10.10
CA LYS A 123 -13.83 9.40 9.06
C LYS A 123 -12.87 9.38 7.87
N ASP A 124 -12.62 8.18 7.34
CA ASP A 124 -11.76 7.95 6.17
C ASP A 124 -10.28 8.37 6.36
N LEU A 125 -9.85 8.68 7.59
CA LEU A 125 -8.47 9.01 7.96
C LEU A 125 -7.85 10.11 7.07
N PRO A 126 -8.27 11.38 7.22
CA PRO A 126 -7.90 12.45 6.31
C PRO A 126 -6.38 12.59 6.18
N TYR A 127 -5.89 12.69 4.94
CA TYR A 127 -4.46 12.75 4.56
C TYR A 127 -3.61 11.50 4.87
N PHE A 128 -4.16 10.42 5.43
CA PHE A 128 -3.38 9.20 5.67
C PHE A 128 -2.87 8.58 4.36
N HIS A 129 -3.69 8.57 3.31
CA HIS A 129 -3.29 8.05 1.99
C HIS A 129 -2.07 8.80 1.41
N MET A 130 -2.00 10.12 1.62
CA MET A 130 -0.91 10.98 1.18
C MET A 130 0.36 10.61 1.94
N ALA A 131 0.28 10.55 3.28
CA ALA A 131 1.41 10.15 4.13
C ALA A 131 1.92 8.74 3.79
N TRP A 132 1.01 7.80 3.50
CA TRP A 132 1.37 6.46 3.05
C TRP A 132 2.09 6.47 1.70
N SER A 133 1.55 7.21 0.72
CA SER A 133 2.11 7.29 -0.63
C SER A 133 3.49 7.95 -0.64
N ASP A 134 3.66 9.03 0.11
CA ASP A 134 4.92 9.75 0.25
C ASP A 134 6.01 8.90 0.93
N ALA A 135 5.64 8.04 1.88
CA ALA A 135 6.58 7.13 2.52
C ALA A 135 6.99 5.95 1.60
N HIS A 136 6.12 5.55 0.68
CA HIS A 136 6.21 4.28 -0.07
C HIS A 136 6.22 4.42 -1.59
N TRP A 137 6.64 5.58 -2.10
CA TRP A 137 6.62 5.88 -3.54
C TRP A 137 7.62 5.05 -4.38
N LYS A 138 8.64 4.45 -3.76
CA LYS A 138 9.73 3.78 -4.48
C LYS A 138 9.27 2.45 -5.08
N PHE A 139 9.28 2.37 -6.41
CA PHE A 139 9.05 1.14 -7.16
C PHE A 139 10.33 0.27 -7.27
N PRO A 140 10.19 -1.06 -7.48
CA PRO A 140 11.34 -1.96 -7.60
C PRO A 140 12.40 -1.53 -8.60
N ALA A 141 12.00 -1.00 -9.75
CA ALA A 141 12.92 -0.48 -10.77
C ALA A 141 13.81 0.66 -10.25
N TYR A 142 13.27 1.54 -9.37
CA TYR A 142 14.07 2.59 -8.75
C TYR A 142 14.99 2.05 -7.66
N ILE A 143 14.49 1.11 -6.84
CA ILE A 143 15.29 0.44 -5.79
C ILE A 143 16.51 -0.25 -6.41
N LEU A 144 16.33 -0.94 -7.53
CA LEU A 144 17.40 -1.70 -8.17
C LEU A 144 18.41 -0.85 -8.94
N LYS A 145 18.05 0.40 -9.28
CA LYS A 145 18.95 1.39 -9.87
C LYS A 145 19.86 2.03 -8.83
N GLU A 146 19.59 1.87 -7.54
CA GLU A 146 20.47 2.34 -6.48
C GLU A 146 21.76 1.49 -6.44
N GLU A 147 22.91 2.16 -6.26
CA GLU A 147 24.20 1.48 -6.10
C GLU A 147 24.23 0.75 -4.74
N MET A 148 23.76 -0.50 -4.76
CA MET A 148 23.65 -1.38 -3.60
C MET A 148 24.37 -2.69 -3.85
N ASP A 149 25.00 -3.25 -2.81
CA ASP A 149 25.47 -4.62 -2.86
C ASP A 149 24.29 -5.62 -2.88
N GLY A 150 24.58 -6.89 -3.15
CA GLY A 150 23.55 -7.93 -3.22
C GLY A 150 22.73 -8.04 -1.93
N ALA A 151 23.36 -8.03 -0.76
CA ALA A 151 22.67 -8.18 0.52
C ALA A 151 21.71 -7.01 0.79
N ALA A 152 22.14 -5.79 0.47
CA ALA A 152 21.33 -4.60 0.60
C ALA A 152 20.14 -4.60 -0.38
N LYS A 153 20.29 -5.15 -1.60
CA LYS A 153 19.17 -5.37 -2.53
C LYS A 153 18.12 -6.35 -1.98
N TYR A 154 18.56 -7.47 -1.38
CA TYR A 154 17.64 -8.42 -0.72
C TYR A 154 16.91 -7.77 0.46
N GLN A 155 17.62 -6.99 1.28
CA GLN A 155 16.98 -6.27 2.39
C GLN A 155 15.95 -5.24 1.89
N ALA A 156 16.27 -4.50 0.82
CA ALA A 156 15.34 -3.54 0.22
C ALA A 156 14.09 -4.24 -0.35
N ARG A 157 14.27 -5.43 -0.96
CA ARG A 157 13.15 -6.29 -1.38
C ARG A 157 12.26 -6.66 -0.20
N ASP A 158 12.84 -7.13 0.90
CA ASP A 158 12.06 -7.57 2.05
C ASP A 158 11.25 -6.41 2.68
N VAL A 159 11.84 -5.20 2.71
CA VAL A 159 11.15 -3.98 3.14
C VAL A 159 9.99 -3.65 2.20
N TYR A 160 10.24 -3.59 0.89
CA TYR A 160 9.21 -3.32 -0.12
C TYR A 160 8.05 -4.33 -0.03
N VAL A 161 8.38 -5.61 -0.02
CA VAL A 161 7.40 -6.71 0.04
C VAL A 161 6.57 -6.63 1.33
N ARG A 162 7.20 -6.29 2.46
CA ARG A 162 6.50 -6.06 3.72
C ARG A 162 5.54 -4.89 3.63
N GLN A 163 5.95 -3.76 3.05
CA GLN A 163 5.10 -2.58 2.84
C GLN A 163 3.89 -2.93 1.97
N GLN A 164 4.08 -3.69 0.89
CA GLN A 164 2.98 -4.15 0.04
C GLN A 164 2.01 -5.07 0.77
N LYS A 165 2.51 -5.95 1.63
CA LYS A 165 1.67 -6.79 2.49
C LYS A 165 0.81 -5.96 3.44
N VAL A 166 1.39 -4.92 4.03
CA VAL A 166 0.66 -4.02 4.95
C VAL A 166 -0.37 -3.20 4.17
N ALA A 167 0.00 -2.63 3.02
CA ALA A 167 -0.91 -1.90 2.15
C ALA A 167 -2.14 -2.74 1.76
N ALA A 168 -1.92 -3.99 1.33
CA ALA A 168 -3.00 -4.91 0.97
C ALA A 168 -3.99 -5.13 2.12
N ARG A 169 -3.49 -5.26 3.36
CA ARG A 169 -4.35 -5.40 4.55
C ARG A 169 -5.08 -4.11 4.92
N LEU A 170 -4.44 -2.95 4.78
CA LEU A 170 -5.08 -1.65 5.01
C LEU A 170 -6.21 -1.40 4.00
N VAL A 171 -5.99 -1.76 2.73
CA VAL A 171 -7.04 -1.70 1.68
C VAL A 171 -8.15 -2.69 1.97
N ALA A 172 -7.84 -3.91 2.39
CA ALA A 172 -8.86 -4.90 2.80
C ALA A 172 -9.72 -4.39 3.96
N ALA A 173 -9.12 -3.66 4.91
CA ALA A 173 -9.81 -3.04 6.03
C ALA A 173 -10.56 -1.73 5.66
N GLY A 174 -10.38 -1.20 4.45
CA GLY A 174 -10.98 0.07 4.02
C GLY A 174 -10.29 1.31 4.61
N LEU A 175 -9.07 1.17 5.16
CA LEU A 175 -8.28 2.28 5.70
C LEU A 175 -7.41 2.97 4.63
N LEU A 176 -7.16 2.30 3.52
CA LEU A 176 -6.55 2.87 2.32
C LEU A 176 -7.45 2.69 1.11
N GLY A 177 -7.38 3.64 0.19
CA GLY A 177 -8.12 3.61 -1.07
C GLY A 177 -7.65 2.48 -1.99
N TRP A 178 -8.57 1.94 -2.79
CA TRP A 178 -8.27 0.88 -3.76
C TRP A 178 -7.20 1.26 -4.80
N HIS A 179 -7.12 2.54 -5.15
CA HIS A 179 -6.13 3.05 -6.09
C HIS A 179 -4.68 2.78 -5.67
N VAL A 180 -4.42 2.49 -4.39
CA VAL A 180 -3.09 2.07 -3.90
C VAL A 180 -2.67 0.72 -4.49
N ALA A 181 -3.63 -0.15 -4.82
CA ALA A 181 -3.36 -1.44 -5.47
C ALA A 181 -3.00 -1.27 -6.96
N ASP A 182 -3.46 -0.19 -7.60
CA ASP A 182 -3.40 -0.04 -9.06
C ASP A 182 -1.96 -0.12 -9.59
N PRO A 183 -0.95 0.61 -9.08
CA PRO A 183 0.40 0.53 -9.63
C PRO A 183 0.97 -0.89 -9.57
N VAL A 184 0.79 -1.60 -8.46
CA VAL A 184 1.31 -2.96 -8.26
C VAL A 184 0.63 -3.95 -9.21
N LEU A 185 -0.69 -3.82 -9.38
CA LEU A 185 -1.47 -4.69 -10.26
C LEU A 185 -1.43 -4.27 -11.73
N TYR A 186 -1.07 -3.03 -12.03
CA TYR A 186 -0.97 -2.45 -13.37
C TYR A 186 0.37 -2.79 -14.04
N HIS A 187 1.46 -2.83 -13.27
CA HIS A 187 2.75 -3.31 -13.77
C HIS A 187 2.67 -4.77 -14.24
N ALA A 188 1.88 -5.61 -13.56
CA ALA A 188 1.54 -6.95 -14.06
C ALA A 188 0.85 -6.93 -15.44
N ARG A 189 0.12 -5.87 -15.82
CA ARG A 189 -0.82 -5.89 -16.96
C ARG A 189 -0.31 -5.30 -18.27
N LYS A 190 0.85 -4.65 -18.32
CA LYS A 190 1.23 -3.72 -19.41
C LYS A 190 1.54 -4.35 -20.79
N ARG A 191 0.94 -5.50 -21.13
CA ARG A 191 1.10 -6.19 -22.42
C ARG A 191 -0.12 -6.23 -23.34
N GLU A 192 -1.31 -5.82 -22.91
CA GLU A 192 -2.49 -5.87 -23.81
C GLU A 192 -2.75 -4.59 -24.62
N ASN A 193 -2.32 -3.41 -24.15
CA ASN A 193 -2.62 -2.12 -24.80
C ASN A 193 -1.44 -1.45 -25.51
N ALA A 194 -0.31 -2.14 -25.67
CA ALA A 194 0.79 -1.62 -26.49
C ALA A 194 0.43 -1.75 -27.98
N ILE A 195 -0.31 -0.76 -28.51
CA ILE A 195 -0.34 -0.51 -29.95
C ILE A 195 1.09 -0.17 -30.36
N PRO A 196 1.72 -0.89 -31.30
CA PRO A 196 3.06 -0.56 -31.77
C PRO A 196 3.08 0.88 -32.28
N GLY A 197 3.78 1.78 -31.56
CA GLY A 197 4.03 3.16 -32.01
C GLY A 197 3.36 4.30 -31.23
N GLN A 198 2.63 4.08 -30.14
CA GLN A 198 2.20 5.15 -29.23
C GLN A 198 2.81 4.98 -27.83
N MET A 199 4.08 5.37 -27.69
CA MET A 199 4.75 5.57 -26.40
C MET A 199 4.65 7.05 -26.00
N THR A 200 3.98 7.31 -24.88
CA THR A 200 4.29 8.43 -23.96
C THR A 200 3.97 7.87 -22.57
N LEU A 201 4.84 7.77 -21.58
CA LEU A 201 6.17 8.32 -21.32
C LEU A 201 7.02 7.26 -20.59
N ASN A 202 8.33 7.33 -20.82
CA ASN A 202 9.46 6.76 -20.08
C ASN A 202 9.94 5.35 -20.46
N GLU A 203 11.18 5.36 -20.97
CA GLU A 203 12.10 4.30 -21.40
C GLU A 203 12.38 3.19 -20.36
N GLY A 204 11.36 2.44 -19.91
CA GLY A 204 11.53 1.34 -18.95
C GLY A 204 10.79 0.04 -19.26
N ASP A 205 9.94 -0.01 -20.29
CA ASP A 205 9.02 -1.13 -20.50
C ASP A 205 9.64 -2.33 -21.25
N ASP A 206 10.73 -2.15 -21.98
CA ASP A 206 11.40 -3.24 -22.71
C ASP A 206 12.27 -4.13 -21.77
N GLU A 207 12.67 -3.62 -20.60
CA GLU A 207 13.51 -4.36 -19.64
C GLU A 207 12.75 -5.51 -18.95
N GLU A 208 11.45 -5.36 -18.72
CA GLU A 208 10.63 -6.34 -17.99
C GLU A 208 10.29 -7.57 -18.86
N GLU A 209 10.06 -7.39 -20.16
CA GLU A 209 9.93 -8.50 -21.11
C GLU A 209 11.21 -9.33 -21.20
N ASP A 210 12.35 -8.65 -21.31
CA ASP A 210 13.66 -9.29 -21.30
C ASP A 210 13.93 -9.95 -19.96
N GLU A 211 13.42 -9.40 -18.85
CA GLU A 211 13.54 -10.02 -17.54
C GLU A 211 12.67 -11.28 -17.39
N VAL A 212 11.42 -11.27 -17.86
CA VAL A 212 10.57 -12.48 -17.91
C VAL A 212 11.26 -13.57 -18.74
N LYS A 213 11.87 -13.21 -19.89
CA LYS A 213 12.66 -14.15 -20.70
C LYS A 213 13.92 -14.61 -19.97
N ARG A 214 14.63 -13.74 -19.25
CA ARG A 214 15.78 -14.12 -18.41
C ARG A 214 15.37 -15.04 -17.26
N MET A 215 14.21 -14.84 -16.64
CA MET A 215 13.63 -15.76 -15.66
C MET A 215 13.30 -17.13 -16.27
N MET A 216 12.93 -17.19 -17.55
CA MET A 216 12.80 -18.47 -18.27
C MET A 216 14.15 -19.13 -18.62
N SER A 217 15.25 -18.38 -18.53
CA SER A 217 16.60 -18.93 -18.67
C SER A 217 17.10 -19.45 -17.32
N LYS A 218 17.90 -20.53 -17.33
CA LYS A 218 18.50 -21.11 -16.12
C LYS A 218 19.71 -20.33 -15.57
N GLU A 219 20.04 -19.18 -16.16
CA GLU A 219 21.33 -18.48 -15.97
C GLU A 219 21.22 -17.17 -15.18
N ARG A 220 20.19 -17.01 -14.34
CA ARG A 220 20.02 -15.78 -13.54
C ARG A 220 20.73 -15.88 -12.19
N ASP A 221 21.74 -15.05 -12.01
CA ASP A 221 22.53 -14.96 -10.76
C ASP A 221 22.13 -13.79 -9.84
N GLU A 222 21.24 -12.88 -10.30
CA GLU A 222 20.89 -11.65 -9.58
C GLU A 222 19.38 -11.41 -9.42
N LEU A 223 19.01 -10.61 -8.40
CA LEU A 223 17.67 -10.08 -8.21
C LEU A 223 17.31 -9.06 -9.30
N GLY A 224 16.02 -8.94 -9.57
CA GLY A 224 15.47 -7.95 -10.46
C GLY A 224 13.99 -7.68 -10.17
N PRO A 225 13.35 -6.73 -10.88
CA PRO A 225 12.01 -6.23 -10.54
C PRO A 225 10.96 -7.30 -10.21
N LEU A 226 10.93 -8.39 -10.97
CA LEU A 226 9.91 -9.45 -10.80
C LEU A 226 9.99 -10.18 -9.45
N ASP A 227 11.17 -10.26 -8.82
CA ASP A 227 11.31 -10.88 -7.49
C ASP A 227 10.59 -10.06 -6.41
N PHE A 228 10.37 -8.78 -6.64
CA PHE A 228 9.61 -7.88 -5.78
C PHE A 228 8.11 -8.00 -6.09
N HIS A 229 7.77 -7.89 -7.38
CA HIS A 229 6.38 -7.84 -7.84
C HIS A 229 5.60 -9.11 -7.55
N ILE A 230 6.15 -10.29 -7.84
CA ILE A 230 5.47 -11.57 -7.58
C ILE A 230 5.05 -11.70 -6.11
N VAL A 231 5.96 -11.40 -5.18
CA VAL A 231 5.65 -11.57 -3.76
C VAL A 231 4.66 -10.51 -3.29
N ALA A 232 4.81 -9.27 -3.75
CA ALA A 232 3.87 -8.19 -3.46
C ALA A 232 2.46 -8.52 -3.97
N GLU A 233 2.33 -8.86 -5.25
CA GLU A 233 1.05 -9.25 -5.88
C GLU A 233 0.42 -10.45 -5.18
N GLY A 234 1.23 -11.42 -4.74
CA GLY A 234 0.74 -12.56 -3.95
C GLY A 234 0.00 -12.13 -2.69
N TYR A 235 0.50 -11.12 -1.97
CA TYR A 235 -0.20 -10.55 -0.81
C TYR A 235 -1.46 -9.78 -1.20
N TRP A 236 -1.44 -9.07 -2.32
CA TRP A 236 -2.66 -8.42 -2.85
C TRP A 236 -3.73 -9.48 -3.20
N MET A 237 -3.36 -10.62 -3.79
CA MET A 237 -4.29 -11.73 -4.02
C MET A 237 -4.81 -12.34 -2.72
N GLU A 238 -3.95 -12.47 -1.70
CA GLU A 238 -4.32 -13.02 -0.39
C GLU A 238 -5.43 -12.20 0.27
N TYR A 239 -5.24 -10.88 0.38
CA TYR A 239 -6.12 -10.02 1.18
C TYR A 239 -7.26 -9.39 0.40
N VAL A 240 -7.07 -9.10 -0.88
CA VAL A 240 -8.06 -8.37 -1.70
C VAL A 240 -8.29 -8.99 -3.07
N GLY A 241 -7.90 -10.25 -3.26
CA GLY A 241 -8.02 -10.95 -4.56
C GLY A 241 -9.44 -10.94 -5.13
N ASP A 242 -10.48 -11.01 -4.30
CA ASP A 242 -11.87 -10.97 -4.77
C ASP A 242 -12.17 -9.62 -5.45
N ARG A 243 -11.70 -8.53 -4.85
CA ARG A 243 -11.83 -7.17 -5.41
C ARG A 243 -10.96 -6.98 -6.65
N VAL A 244 -9.77 -7.58 -6.69
CA VAL A 244 -8.94 -7.61 -7.92
C VAL A 244 -9.71 -8.27 -9.06
N TYR A 245 -10.26 -9.46 -8.81
CA TYR A 245 -11.01 -10.23 -9.80
C TYR A 245 -12.21 -9.46 -10.32
N LEU A 246 -13.03 -8.91 -9.42
CA LEU A 246 -14.20 -8.10 -9.81
C LEU A 246 -13.78 -6.87 -10.61
N SER A 247 -12.75 -6.13 -10.17
CA SER A 247 -12.28 -4.93 -10.89
C SER A 247 -11.73 -5.26 -12.28
N LEU A 248 -11.15 -6.44 -12.47
CA LEU A 248 -10.71 -6.94 -13.78
C LEU A 248 -11.90 -7.24 -14.68
N VAL A 249 -12.87 -8.00 -14.17
CA VAL A 249 -14.09 -8.34 -14.92
C VAL A 249 -14.87 -7.09 -15.31
N GLU A 250 -15.01 -6.12 -14.40
CA GLU A 250 -15.71 -4.85 -14.67
C GLU A 250 -15.03 -4.02 -15.77
N LYS A 251 -13.70 -3.81 -15.67
CA LYS A 251 -12.95 -3.05 -16.70
C LYS A 251 -13.06 -3.71 -18.07
N GLU A 252 -12.97 -5.04 -18.14
CA GLU A 252 -13.07 -5.79 -19.40
C GLU A 252 -14.51 -5.73 -19.99
N LEU A 253 -15.55 -5.72 -19.14
CA LEU A 253 -16.94 -5.50 -19.59
C LEU A 253 -17.12 -4.09 -20.19
N GLU A 254 -16.50 -3.07 -19.59
CA GLU A 254 -16.53 -1.71 -20.13
C GLU A 254 -15.82 -1.61 -21.49
N GLU A 255 -14.65 -2.24 -21.64
CA GLU A 255 -13.91 -2.29 -22.91
C GLU A 255 -14.65 -3.06 -24.01
N THR A 256 -15.31 -4.17 -23.64
CA THR A 256 -16.17 -4.92 -24.56
C THR A 256 -17.32 -4.05 -25.07
N ARG A 257 -18.01 -3.32 -24.18
CA ARG A 257 -19.10 -2.41 -24.58
C ARG A 257 -18.63 -1.28 -25.49
N ARG A 258 -17.43 -0.73 -25.26
CA ARG A 258 -16.83 0.32 -26.10
C ARG A 258 -16.44 -0.20 -27.49
N SER A 259 -15.86 -1.40 -27.57
CA SER A 259 -15.50 -2.02 -28.87
C SER A 259 -16.72 -2.40 -29.71
N GLU A 260 -17.83 -2.81 -29.06
CA GLU A 260 -19.11 -3.07 -29.75
C GLU A 260 -19.72 -1.79 -30.35
N SER A 261 -19.51 -0.61 -29.76
CA SER A 261 -19.99 0.66 -30.34
C SER A 261 -19.17 1.17 -31.53
N ASP A 262 -17.90 0.77 -31.67
CA ASP A 262 -16.99 1.29 -32.70
C ASP A 262 -16.82 0.38 -33.93
N ASN A 263 -17.55 -0.74 -34.01
CA ASN A 263 -17.57 -1.68 -35.15
C ASN A 263 -16.16 -2.16 -35.61
N GLN A 264 -15.15 -1.97 -34.78
CA GLN A 264 -13.78 -2.38 -35.03
C GLN A 264 -13.25 -3.08 -33.78
N TYR A 265 -12.72 -4.27 -34.01
CA TYR A 265 -11.99 -5.10 -33.05
C TYR A 265 -12.87 -5.94 -32.11
N GLN A 266 -12.79 -7.27 -32.26
CA GLN A 266 -13.15 -8.21 -31.20
C GLN A 266 -11.89 -8.48 -30.37
N PRO A 267 -11.78 -7.97 -29.12
CA PRO A 267 -10.72 -8.41 -28.25
C PRO A 267 -10.96 -9.88 -27.93
N SER A 268 -9.92 -10.69 -28.13
CA SER A 268 -9.98 -12.10 -27.75
C SER A 268 -10.00 -12.19 -26.21
N ARG A 269 -11.17 -12.52 -25.67
CA ARG A 269 -11.48 -13.11 -24.35
C ARG A 269 -11.28 -12.26 -23.05
N PRO A 270 -12.36 -12.07 -22.25
CA PRO A 270 -12.39 -11.39 -20.94
C PRO A 270 -11.86 -12.28 -19.77
N LEU A 271 -10.74 -12.94 -20.02
CA LEU A 271 -10.09 -13.90 -19.11
C LEU A 271 -8.58 -13.75 -19.16
N LYS A 272 -8.05 -12.92 -20.07
CA LYS A 272 -6.63 -12.86 -20.35
C LYS A 272 -5.83 -12.16 -19.26
N SER A 273 -6.33 -11.11 -18.63
CA SER A 273 -5.59 -10.47 -17.55
C SER A 273 -5.54 -11.34 -16.28
N TRP A 274 -6.64 -12.02 -15.93
CA TRP A 274 -6.63 -12.98 -14.80
C TRP A 274 -5.83 -14.25 -15.11
N ASP A 275 -6.02 -14.84 -16.29
CA ASP A 275 -5.25 -16.02 -16.72
C ASP A 275 -3.77 -15.65 -16.91
N TYR A 276 -3.44 -14.45 -17.39
CA TYR A 276 -2.07 -13.92 -17.46
C TYR A 276 -1.45 -13.85 -16.08
N MET A 277 -2.15 -13.29 -15.08
CA MET A 277 -1.64 -13.25 -13.71
C MET A 277 -1.41 -14.67 -13.16
N ILE A 278 -2.32 -15.61 -13.46
CA ILE A 278 -2.11 -17.03 -13.12
C ILE A 278 -0.84 -17.57 -13.77
N ASP A 279 -0.65 -17.36 -15.08
CA ASP A 279 0.53 -17.81 -15.81
C ASP A 279 1.81 -17.17 -15.25
N HIS A 280 1.75 -15.88 -14.92
CA HIS A 280 2.84 -15.12 -14.30
C HIS A 280 3.26 -15.76 -12.96
N PHE A 281 2.31 -16.10 -12.09
CA PHE A 281 2.59 -16.84 -10.87
C PHE A 281 3.08 -18.27 -11.14
N GLN A 282 2.55 -18.98 -12.14
CA GLN A 282 3.01 -20.34 -12.48
C GLN A 282 4.48 -20.35 -12.91
N MET A 283 4.89 -19.35 -13.67
CA MET A 283 6.28 -19.15 -14.06
C MET A 283 7.16 -18.94 -12.82
N ALA A 284 6.77 -18.02 -11.92
CA ALA A 284 7.52 -17.76 -10.71
C ALA A 284 7.58 -18.97 -9.78
N ALA A 285 6.49 -19.74 -9.65
CA ALA A 285 6.44 -20.97 -8.85
C ALA A 285 7.45 -22.03 -9.30
N THR A 286 7.82 -22.02 -10.57
CA THR A 286 8.75 -22.99 -11.19
C THR A 286 10.18 -22.45 -11.25
N ASN A 287 10.34 -21.19 -11.63
CA ASN A 287 11.63 -20.64 -12.07
C ASN A 287 12.26 -19.61 -11.13
N ALA A 288 11.51 -19.06 -10.15
CA ALA A 288 12.09 -18.06 -9.24
C ALA A 288 13.27 -18.65 -8.45
N LEU A 289 14.27 -17.82 -8.15
CA LEU A 289 15.53 -18.25 -7.51
C LEU A 289 15.33 -18.63 -6.04
N ASP A 290 14.58 -17.83 -5.28
CA ASP A 290 14.33 -18.05 -3.86
C ASP A 290 13.05 -18.87 -3.60
N SER A 291 13.08 -19.65 -2.52
CA SER A 291 11.93 -20.49 -2.13
C SER A 291 10.73 -19.67 -1.69
N SER A 292 10.94 -18.49 -1.08
CA SER A 292 9.85 -17.64 -0.61
C SER A 292 8.96 -17.17 -1.77
N THR A 293 9.57 -16.68 -2.85
CA THR A 293 8.85 -16.32 -4.09
C THR A 293 8.07 -17.51 -4.66
N ARG A 294 8.70 -18.69 -4.75
CA ARG A 294 8.03 -19.89 -5.28
C ARG A 294 6.81 -20.29 -4.45
N GLU A 295 6.93 -20.28 -3.12
CA GLU A 295 5.82 -20.65 -2.24
C GLU A 295 4.70 -19.62 -2.24
N MET A 296 5.03 -18.32 -2.27
CA MET A 296 4.04 -17.25 -2.41
C MET A 296 3.26 -17.37 -3.72
N ALA A 297 3.96 -17.62 -4.83
CA ALA A 297 3.33 -17.78 -6.13
C ALA A 297 2.37 -18.98 -6.17
N LYS A 298 2.76 -20.13 -5.58
CA LYS A 298 1.87 -21.29 -5.43
C LYS A 298 0.63 -20.96 -4.60
N ALA A 299 0.80 -20.23 -3.50
CA ALA A 299 -0.32 -19.81 -2.65
C ALA A 299 -1.28 -18.87 -3.41
N ALA A 300 -0.74 -17.92 -4.17
CA ALA A 300 -1.50 -17.01 -5.01
C ALA A 300 -2.31 -17.76 -6.07
N ILE A 301 -1.71 -18.69 -6.83
CA ILE A 301 -2.42 -19.52 -7.82
C ILE A 301 -3.59 -20.26 -7.18
N LYS A 302 -3.38 -20.87 -6.00
CA LYS A 302 -4.43 -21.58 -5.28
C LYS A 302 -5.57 -20.65 -4.87
N ARG A 303 -5.26 -19.45 -4.37
CA ARG A 303 -6.26 -18.44 -4.00
C ARG A 303 -7.03 -18.00 -5.23
N MET A 304 -6.35 -17.64 -6.31
CA MET A 304 -6.97 -17.21 -7.57
C MET A 304 -7.88 -18.28 -8.17
N GLY A 305 -7.48 -19.55 -8.13
CA GLY A 305 -8.32 -20.67 -8.56
C GLY A 305 -9.64 -20.73 -7.78
N ARG A 306 -9.57 -20.61 -6.45
CA ARG A 306 -10.77 -20.59 -5.58
C ARG A 306 -11.70 -19.42 -5.91
N ILE A 307 -11.15 -18.22 -6.08
CA ILE A 307 -11.93 -17.01 -6.40
C ILE A 307 -12.72 -17.21 -7.71
N ARG A 308 -12.07 -17.78 -8.74
CA ARG A 308 -12.70 -18.07 -10.03
C ARG A 308 -13.80 -19.12 -9.91
N GLU A 309 -13.63 -20.13 -9.06
CA GLU A 309 -14.65 -21.16 -8.81
C GLU A 309 -15.86 -20.58 -8.07
N GLU A 310 -15.62 -19.80 -7.02
CA GLU A 310 -16.65 -19.11 -6.23
C GLU A 310 -17.48 -18.16 -7.12
N ALA A 311 -16.82 -17.38 -7.98
CA ALA A 311 -17.49 -16.47 -8.90
C ALA A 311 -18.34 -17.18 -9.99
N ARG A 312 -18.07 -18.45 -10.30
CA ARG A 312 -18.87 -19.25 -11.25
C ARG A 312 -20.08 -19.92 -10.62
N ALA A 313 -20.11 -20.02 -9.29
CA ALA A 313 -21.18 -20.67 -8.54
C ALA A 313 -22.34 -19.70 -8.21
N VAL A 314 -22.15 -18.40 -8.45
CA VAL A 314 -23.13 -17.32 -8.31
C VAL A 314 -23.76 -17.02 -9.66
#